data_AF-A0A1Q6KIF0-F1
#
_entry.id   AF-A0A1Q6KIF0-F1
#
_cell.length_a   1.000
_cell.length_b   1.000
_cell.length_c   1.000
_cell.angle_alpha   90.00
_cell.angle_beta   90.00
_cell.angle_gamma   90.00
#
_symmetry.space_group_name_H-M   'P 1'
#
loop_
_entity.id
_entity.type
_entity.pdbx_description
1 polymer ?
#
loop_
_entity_poly.entity_id
_entity_poly.type
_entity_poly.pdbx_seq_one_letter_code
_entity_poly.pdbx_strand_id
1 'polypeptide(L)'
;MDKENANVTIGYHCGYISPIPYIDFNEKFTEQDLKEFIEVISNDIISWESIKEKMQNNNGVTYAKREIAMGNGAYEIESDGVGKWVAGSTLCLNLNDKDKIPAFYNPPAARGEDTFFSTLLDNSKTVRVPVYHFHDGFLKYTQIMDGVYPQTLRKINVKENNIKNRFLKASIGWIKYKPLLLYIKDKENYKKEINNIEKKLAEILPRLNNLFDDDCFSILLEELKKYDRDVEKHYNEYTRTNKIWNKLKEELQGE
;
A
#
# COMPACT_ATOMS: atom_id res chain seq x y z
N MET A 1 -9.97 -4.56 26.41
CA MET A 1 -9.50 -5.49 25.36
C MET A 1 -8.10 -5.92 25.72
N ASP A 2 -7.88 -7.20 25.95
CA ASP A 2 -6.54 -7.74 26.25
C ASP A 2 -5.69 -7.72 24.99
N LYS A 3 -4.90 -6.66 24.87
CA LYS A 3 -3.89 -6.45 23.82
C LYS A 3 -2.72 -7.43 23.97
N GLU A 4 -2.50 -7.96 25.17
CA GLU A 4 -1.38 -8.84 25.52
C GLU A 4 -1.39 -10.18 24.74
N ASN A 5 -2.56 -10.61 24.26
CA ASN A 5 -2.72 -11.84 23.47
C ASN A 5 -2.81 -11.60 21.95
N ALA A 6 -2.48 -10.39 21.47
CA ALA A 6 -2.47 -10.12 20.04
C ALA A 6 -1.28 -10.82 19.37
N ASN A 7 -1.50 -11.49 18.23
CA ASN A 7 -0.41 -12.06 17.44
C ASN A 7 0.24 -10.97 16.57
N VAL A 8 -0.58 -10.05 16.08
CA VAL A 8 -0.18 -8.92 15.25
C VAL A 8 -0.84 -7.66 15.80
N THR A 9 -0.10 -6.58 15.90
CA THR A 9 -0.67 -5.26 16.22
C THR A 9 -0.31 -4.25 15.15
N ILE A 10 -1.22 -3.30 14.89
CA ILE A 10 -0.98 -2.23 13.93
C ILE A 10 -1.38 -0.87 14.54
N GLY A 11 -0.53 0.12 14.40
CA GLY A 11 -0.83 1.52 14.74
C GLY A 11 -1.66 2.23 13.66
N TYR A 12 -1.94 3.51 13.92
CA TYR A 12 -2.54 4.46 12.98
C TYR A 12 -1.47 5.24 12.21
N HIS A 13 -1.85 5.82 11.07
CA HIS A 13 -0.99 6.72 10.31
C HIS A 13 -1.43 8.17 10.45
N CYS A 14 -0.46 9.06 10.51
CA CYS A 14 -0.63 10.49 10.25
C CYS A 14 0.44 10.95 9.24
N GLY A 15 0.35 12.18 8.74
CA GLY A 15 1.25 12.69 7.69
C GLY A 15 0.73 12.42 6.27
N TYR A 16 1.66 12.30 5.32
CA TYR A 16 1.39 12.05 3.90
C TYR A 16 1.35 10.54 3.66
N ILE A 17 0.15 9.96 3.62
CA ILE A 17 -0.02 8.50 3.58
C ILE A 17 0.55 7.88 2.30
N SER A 18 0.46 8.57 1.17
CA SER A 18 0.97 8.08 -0.12
C SER A 18 1.73 9.16 -0.88
N PRO A 19 2.69 8.79 -1.75
CA PRO A 19 3.43 9.73 -2.59
C PRO A 19 2.59 10.22 -3.79
N ILE A 20 1.29 10.44 -3.61
CA ILE A 20 0.40 10.96 -4.66
C ILE A 20 0.44 12.49 -4.58
N PRO A 21 1.13 13.18 -5.50
CA PRO A 21 1.30 14.62 -5.41
C PRO A 21 -0.01 15.33 -5.74
N TYR A 22 -0.09 16.60 -5.33
CA TYR A 22 -1.12 17.45 -5.88
C TYR A 22 -0.83 17.78 -7.34
N ILE A 23 -1.87 17.67 -8.17
CA ILE A 23 -1.84 17.97 -9.59
C ILE A 23 -2.79 19.15 -9.85
N ASP A 24 -2.31 20.17 -10.56
CA ASP A 24 -3.16 21.27 -11.03
C ASP A 24 -3.91 20.78 -12.28
N PHE A 25 -5.18 20.41 -12.11
CA PHE A 25 -6.00 19.89 -13.20
C PHE A 25 -6.23 20.93 -14.31
N ASN A 26 -6.30 20.46 -15.54
CA ASN A 26 -6.56 21.28 -16.73
C ASN A 26 -7.23 20.43 -17.82
N GLU A 27 -7.46 21.00 -19.00
CA GLU A 27 -8.11 20.31 -20.13
C GLU A 27 -7.34 19.08 -20.64
N LYS A 28 -6.02 19.00 -20.41
CA LYS A 28 -5.18 17.87 -20.81
C LYS A 28 -5.14 16.73 -19.79
N PHE A 29 -5.40 17.04 -18.52
CA PHE A 29 -5.43 16.06 -17.43
C PHE A 29 -6.39 16.51 -16.32
N THR A 30 -7.52 15.79 -16.22
CA THR A 30 -8.63 16.13 -15.35
C THR A 30 -8.58 15.38 -14.01
N GLU A 31 -9.44 15.76 -13.08
CA GLU A 31 -9.62 15.01 -11.83
C GLU A 31 -10.10 13.57 -12.10
N GLN A 32 -10.98 13.40 -13.09
CA GLN A 32 -11.50 12.09 -13.48
C GLN A 32 -10.39 11.19 -14.01
N ASP A 33 -9.42 11.75 -14.74
CA ASP A 33 -8.23 11.00 -15.14
C ASP A 33 -7.46 10.54 -13.90
N LEU A 34 -7.11 11.43 -12.97
CA LEU A 34 -6.38 11.02 -11.78
C LEU A 34 -7.15 9.95 -10.98
N LYS A 35 -8.46 10.08 -10.84
CA LYS A 35 -9.33 9.07 -10.23
C LYS A 35 -9.16 7.71 -10.90
N GLU A 36 -9.35 7.64 -12.22
CA GLU A 36 -9.24 6.40 -12.98
C GLU A 36 -7.84 5.79 -12.86
N PHE A 37 -6.79 6.62 -12.92
CA PHE A 37 -5.42 6.15 -12.76
C PHE A 37 -5.20 5.54 -11.37
N ILE A 38 -5.61 6.25 -10.31
CA ILE A 38 -5.49 5.76 -8.95
C ILE A 38 -6.31 4.50 -8.75
N GLU A 39 -7.54 4.38 -9.24
CA GLU A 39 -8.33 3.16 -9.10
C GLU A 39 -7.69 1.95 -9.80
N VAL A 40 -7.04 2.17 -10.95
CA VAL A 40 -6.34 1.13 -11.71
C VAL A 40 -5.10 0.64 -10.97
N ILE A 41 -4.26 1.56 -10.46
CA ILE A 41 -2.97 1.18 -9.86
C ILE A 41 -3.04 0.95 -8.35
N SER A 42 -3.97 1.60 -7.64
CA SER A 42 -3.98 1.63 -6.18
C SER A 42 -4.32 0.29 -5.57
N ASN A 43 -3.78 0.10 -4.38
CA ASN A 43 -4.10 -0.97 -3.45
C ASN A 43 -5.47 -0.71 -2.82
N ASP A 44 -6.07 -1.75 -2.25
CA ASP A 44 -7.31 -1.65 -1.44
C ASP A 44 -7.15 -0.75 -0.20
N ILE A 45 -5.94 -0.24 0.05
CA ILE A 45 -5.55 0.56 1.21
C ILE A 45 -6.19 1.96 1.20
N ILE A 46 -6.39 2.59 0.04
CA ILE A 46 -6.92 3.96 -0.03
C ILE A 46 -7.86 4.13 -1.23
N SER A 47 -9.12 4.47 -0.97
CA SER A 47 -10.07 4.86 -2.01
C SER A 47 -9.77 6.25 -2.56
N TRP A 48 -10.12 6.50 -3.83
CA TRP A 48 -10.03 7.82 -4.43
C TRP A 48 -10.74 8.89 -3.58
N GLU A 49 -11.92 8.59 -3.07
CA GLU A 49 -12.69 9.52 -2.23
C GLU A 49 -11.92 9.93 -0.97
N SER A 50 -11.22 9.00 -0.32
CA SER A 50 -10.38 9.31 0.83
C SER A 50 -9.17 10.17 0.45
N ILE A 51 -8.57 9.94 -0.73
CA ILE A 51 -7.45 10.77 -1.23
C ILE A 51 -7.94 12.18 -1.53
N LYS A 52 -9.05 12.30 -2.25
CA LYS A 52 -9.67 13.56 -2.64
C LYS A 52 -10.01 14.41 -1.41
N GLU A 53 -10.70 13.83 -0.43
CA GLU A 53 -11.05 14.51 0.83
C GLU A 53 -9.80 15.07 1.52
N LYS A 54 -8.74 14.26 1.66
CA LYS A 54 -7.49 14.68 2.29
C LYS A 54 -6.77 15.77 1.51
N MET A 55 -6.76 15.68 0.18
CA MET A 55 -6.18 16.70 -0.68
C MET A 55 -6.89 18.05 -0.56
N GLN A 56 -8.22 18.04 -0.51
CA GLN A 56 -9.05 19.25 -0.41
C GLN A 56 -8.97 19.90 0.98
N ASN A 57 -9.06 19.09 2.04
CA ASN A 57 -9.19 19.63 3.40
C ASN A 57 -7.85 19.92 4.06
N ASN A 58 -6.82 19.12 3.78
CA ASN A 58 -5.59 19.09 4.58
C ASN A 58 -4.32 18.97 3.72
N ASN A 59 -4.31 19.44 2.48
CA ASN A 59 -3.12 19.38 1.60
C ASN A 59 -2.58 17.94 1.37
N GLY A 60 -3.43 16.92 1.48
CA GLY A 60 -3.04 15.51 1.39
C GLY A 60 -2.50 14.92 2.69
N VAL A 61 -2.60 15.65 3.80
CA VAL A 61 -2.12 15.27 5.12
C VAL A 61 -3.25 14.68 5.95
N THR A 62 -2.96 13.62 6.69
CA THR A 62 -3.84 13.10 7.74
C THR A 62 -3.29 13.49 9.10
N TYR A 63 -4.02 14.26 9.89
CA TYR A 63 -3.61 14.63 11.25
C TYR A 63 -4.04 13.59 12.29
N ALA A 64 -3.26 13.49 13.36
CA ALA A 64 -3.60 12.63 14.48
C ALA A 64 -4.87 13.11 15.18
N LYS A 65 -5.79 12.19 15.48
CA LYS A 65 -6.97 12.48 16.30
C LYS A 65 -6.58 12.44 17.76
N ARG A 66 -7.00 13.45 18.53
CA ARG A 66 -6.70 13.58 19.96
C ARG A 66 -7.12 12.34 20.75
N GLU A 67 -8.32 11.81 20.50
CA GLU A 67 -8.84 10.64 21.20
C GLU A 67 -7.93 9.41 21.05
N ILE A 68 -7.42 9.19 19.83
CA ILE A 68 -6.48 8.10 19.55
C ILE A 68 -5.15 8.36 20.26
N ALA A 69 -4.63 9.58 20.18
CA ALA A 69 -3.39 9.95 20.89
C ALA A 69 -3.51 9.85 22.42
N MET A 70 -4.73 9.91 22.96
CA MET A 70 -5.03 9.72 24.39
C MET A 70 -5.25 8.24 24.77
N GLY A 71 -5.06 7.30 23.84
CA GLY A 71 -5.14 5.86 24.11
C GLY A 71 -6.46 5.18 23.75
N ASN A 72 -7.43 5.90 23.16
CA ASN A 72 -8.68 5.32 22.68
C ASN A 72 -8.56 4.77 21.25
N GLY A 73 -9.47 3.89 20.82
CA GLY A 73 -9.48 3.37 19.45
C GLY A 73 -8.74 2.05 19.27
N ALA A 74 -8.50 1.29 20.34
CA ALA A 74 -8.05 -0.08 20.16
C ALA A 74 -9.23 -0.99 19.77
N TYR A 75 -9.09 -1.75 18.70
CA TYR A 75 -10.11 -2.73 18.26
C TYR A 75 -9.46 -3.91 17.51
N GLU A 76 -10.12 -5.06 17.48
CA GLU A 76 -9.69 -6.20 16.68
C GLU A 76 -10.07 -5.98 15.20
N ILE A 77 -9.12 -6.26 14.32
CA ILE A 77 -9.31 -6.14 12.87
C ILE A 77 -9.97 -7.42 12.38
N GLU A 78 -11.16 -7.26 11.82
CA GLU A 78 -11.90 -8.33 11.16
C GLU A 78 -11.37 -8.58 9.75
N SER A 79 -11.56 -9.80 9.27
CA SER A 79 -11.25 -10.16 7.87
C SER A 79 -12.33 -9.61 6.95
N ASP A 80 -11.93 -9.11 5.77
CA ASP A 80 -12.84 -8.68 4.71
C ASP A 80 -13.20 -9.80 3.73
N GLY A 81 -12.82 -11.04 4.03
CA GLY A 81 -12.95 -12.22 3.17
C GLY A 81 -11.72 -12.49 2.30
N VAL A 82 -10.82 -11.50 2.13
CA VAL A 82 -9.50 -11.68 1.51
C VAL A 82 -8.41 -11.78 2.57
N GLY A 83 -8.53 -11.03 3.66
CA GLY A 83 -7.62 -11.09 4.78
C GLY A 83 -7.88 -9.98 5.81
N LYS A 84 -6.96 -9.81 6.76
CA LYS A 84 -7.05 -8.75 7.78
C LYS A 84 -6.14 -7.61 7.40
N TRP A 85 -6.73 -6.46 7.05
CA TRP A 85 -5.97 -5.28 6.61
C TRP A 85 -4.87 -4.90 7.62
N VAL A 86 -3.64 -4.77 7.13
CA VAL A 86 -2.49 -4.25 7.88
C VAL A 86 -1.65 -3.31 7.02
N ALA A 87 -0.78 -2.54 7.66
CA ALA A 87 0.16 -1.66 6.98
C ALA A 87 1.56 -1.81 7.56
N GLY A 88 2.57 -1.96 6.70
CA GLY A 88 3.92 -2.32 7.13
C GLY A 88 4.56 -1.35 8.13
N SER A 89 4.37 -0.03 7.96
CA SER A 89 5.08 0.97 8.78
C SER A 89 4.62 1.04 10.25
N THR A 90 3.46 0.47 10.57
CA THR A 90 2.91 0.45 11.94
C THR A 90 2.79 -0.96 12.51
N LEU A 91 3.28 -1.95 11.78
CA LEU A 91 3.14 -3.36 12.09
C LEU A 91 4.09 -3.77 13.22
N CYS A 92 3.57 -4.48 14.22
CA CYS A 92 4.36 -5.15 15.24
C CYS A 92 3.92 -6.61 15.34
N LEU A 93 4.90 -7.49 15.52
CA LEU A 93 4.72 -8.95 15.49
C LEU A 93 5.04 -9.52 16.86
N ASN A 94 4.14 -10.32 17.41
CA ASN A 94 4.37 -11.01 18.68
C ASN A 94 5.08 -12.34 18.43
N LEU A 95 6.40 -12.35 18.64
CA LEU A 95 7.25 -13.52 18.38
C LEU A 95 7.01 -14.69 19.36
N ASN A 96 6.32 -14.46 20.48
CA ASN A 96 5.90 -15.55 21.36
C ASN A 96 4.87 -16.46 20.66
N ASP A 97 4.08 -15.91 19.74
CA ASP A 97 3.11 -16.64 18.91
C ASP A 97 3.60 -16.78 17.47
N LYS A 98 4.89 -17.08 17.27
CA LYS A 98 5.53 -17.16 15.94
C LYS A 98 4.76 -17.99 14.90
N ASP A 99 4.05 -19.03 15.33
CA ASP A 99 3.24 -19.88 14.44
C ASP A 99 2.13 -19.12 13.74
N LYS A 100 1.60 -18.08 14.39
CA LYS A 100 0.56 -17.18 13.89
C LYS A 100 1.09 -16.07 12.97
N ILE A 101 2.41 -16.01 12.78
CA ILE A 101 3.05 -15.02 11.91
C ILE A 101 3.34 -15.69 10.55
N PRO A 102 2.72 -15.24 9.45
CA PRO A 102 3.06 -15.70 8.09
C PRO A 102 4.38 -15.10 7.60
N ALA A 103 4.89 -15.58 6.47
CA ALA A 103 6.08 -15.03 5.86
C ALA A 103 5.76 -13.73 5.10
N PHE A 104 6.71 -12.79 5.08
CA PHE A 104 6.67 -11.71 4.10
C PHE A 104 7.09 -12.25 2.74
N TYR A 105 6.34 -11.88 1.71
CA TYR A 105 6.66 -12.17 0.33
C TYR A 105 6.23 -11.00 -0.53
N ASN A 106 6.97 -10.74 -1.61
CA ASN A 106 6.60 -9.79 -2.63
C ASN A 106 7.19 -10.25 -3.97
N PRO A 107 6.46 -10.14 -5.09
CA PRO A 107 7.08 -10.26 -6.40
C PRO A 107 8.30 -9.32 -6.50
N PRO A 108 9.33 -9.68 -7.28
CA PRO A 108 10.56 -8.89 -7.33
C PRO A 108 10.29 -7.40 -7.56
N ALA A 109 10.89 -6.50 -6.78
CA ALA A 109 10.75 -5.04 -6.92
C ALA A 109 9.31 -4.47 -6.89
N ALA A 110 8.31 -5.25 -6.48
CA ALA A 110 6.96 -4.77 -6.26
C ALA A 110 6.83 -4.08 -4.88
N ARG A 111 5.66 -3.51 -4.56
CA ARG A 111 5.35 -2.90 -3.24
C ARG A 111 4.00 -3.38 -2.73
N GLY A 112 3.99 -4.52 -2.05
CA GLY A 112 2.76 -5.21 -1.61
C GLY A 112 3.00 -6.21 -0.49
N GLU A 113 4.14 -6.16 0.19
CA GLU A 113 4.55 -7.10 1.23
C GLU A 113 3.55 -7.18 2.40
N ASP A 114 3.01 -6.04 2.84
CA ASP A 114 1.99 -5.97 3.88
C ASP A 114 0.63 -6.51 3.39
N THR A 115 0.33 -6.28 2.12
CA THR A 115 -0.87 -6.77 1.46
C THR A 115 -0.85 -8.29 1.36
N PHE A 116 0.24 -8.92 0.92
CA PHE A 116 0.34 -10.39 0.89
C PHE A 116 0.48 -11.02 2.28
N PHE A 117 1.06 -10.29 3.23
CA PHE A 117 1.05 -10.71 4.63
C PHE A 117 -0.39 -10.75 5.17
N SER A 118 -1.21 -9.73 4.85
CA SER A 118 -2.59 -9.59 5.31
C SER A 118 -3.51 -10.75 4.90
N THR A 119 -3.26 -11.34 3.72
CA THR A 119 -4.07 -12.44 3.15
C THR A 119 -3.91 -13.76 3.90
N LEU A 120 -3.04 -13.81 4.92
CA LEU A 120 -2.76 -15.02 5.71
C LEU A 120 -3.03 -14.82 7.21
N LEU A 121 -3.73 -13.74 7.58
CA LEU A 121 -3.97 -13.37 8.98
C LEU A 121 -5.34 -13.81 9.53
N ASP A 122 -6.16 -14.52 8.78
CA ASP A 122 -7.51 -14.91 9.22
C ASP A 122 -7.51 -15.63 10.58
N ASN A 123 -6.52 -16.49 10.80
CA ASN A 123 -6.34 -17.27 12.03
C ASN A 123 -5.49 -16.58 13.11
N SER A 124 -5.16 -15.30 12.92
CA SER A 124 -4.31 -14.49 13.79
C SER A 124 -5.11 -13.36 14.43
N LYS A 125 -5.02 -13.21 15.75
CA LYS A 125 -5.59 -12.07 16.48
C LYS A 125 -4.82 -10.81 16.10
N THR A 126 -5.43 -9.98 15.26
CA THR A 126 -4.82 -8.77 14.72
C THR A 126 -5.50 -7.56 15.33
N VAL A 127 -4.75 -6.71 16.03
CA VAL A 127 -5.33 -5.63 16.85
C VAL A 127 -4.82 -4.27 16.40
N ARG A 128 -5.74 -3.34 16.09
CA ARG A 128 -5.40 -1.92 15.97
C ARG A 128 -5.10 -1.38 17.37
N VAL A 129 -3.98 -0.68 17.51
CA VAL A 129 -3.54 -0.06 18.75
C VAL A 129 -3.44 1.47 18.61
N PRO A 130 -3.70 2.25 19.67
CA PRO A 130 -3.89 3.69 19.63
C PRO A 130 -2.54 4.45 19.65
N VAL A 131 -1.67 4.12 18.70
CA VAL A 131 -0.37 4.76 18.51
C VAL A 131 -0.29 5.27 17.08
N TYR A 132 0.36 6.41 16.87
CA TYR A 132 0.55 6.99 15.54
C TYR A 132 1.97 6.76 15.05
N HIS A 133 2.08 6.42 13.78
CA HIS A 133 3.30 6.56 13.00
C HIS A 133 3.15 7.75 12.06
N PHE A 134 4.07 8.70 12.14
CA PHE A 134 4.14 9.78 11.16
C PHE A 134 4.76 9.27 9.86
N HIS A 135 3.95 9.22 8.81
CA HIS A 135 4.40 8.77 7.50
C HIS A 135 4.70 9.99 6.61
N ASP A 136 5.96 10.08 6.16
CA ASP A 136 6.36 11.05 5.15
C ASP A 136 6.50 10.37 3.80
N GLY A 137 5.36 10.21 3.14
CA GLY A 137 5.27 9.64 1.81
C GLY A 137 6.16 10.34 0.78
N PHE A 138 6.61 11.58 1.00
CA PHE A 138 7.42 12.37 0.05
C PHE A 138 8.91 12.51 0.42
N LEU A 139 9.32 12.14 1.64
CA LEU A 139 10.64 12.43 2.23
C LEU A 139 11.01 13.92 2.15
N LYS A 140 10.09 14.80 2.56
CA LYS A 140 10.32 16.24 2.68
C LYS A 140 10.67 16.68 4.09
N TYR A 141 10.41 15.84 5.09
CA TYR A 141 10.56 16.12 6.51
C TYR A 141 11.44 15.06 7.19
N THR A 142 12.58 14.73 6.56
CA THR A 142 13.53 13.72 7.06
C THR A 142 14.21 14.12 8.37
N GLN A 143 14.23 15.42 8.69
CA GLN A 143 14.86 16.00 9.89
C GLN A 143 13.94 15.98 11.14
N ILE A 144 12.74 15.42 11.04
CA ILE A 144 11.83 15.30 12.21
C ILE A 144 12.48 14.52 13.35
N MET A 145 13.29 13.52 13.01
CA MET A 145 14.04 12.72 14.00
C MET A 145 15.16 13.53 14.69
N ASP A 146 15.61 14.63 14.06
CA ASP A 146 16.60 15.55 14.62
C ASP A 146 15.95 16.68 15.44
N GLY A 147 14.64 16.60 15.70
CA GLY A 147 13.89 17.62 16.42
C GLY A 147 13.51 18.85 15.59
N VAL A 148 13.73 18.82 14.27
CA VAL A 148 13.36 19.90 13.35
C VAL A 148 11.94 19.65 12.84
N TYR A 149 10.97 20.23 13.55
CA TYR A 149 9.55 20.05 13.23
C TYR A 149 9.03 21.17 12.30
N PRO A 150 8.28 20.83 11.24
CA PRO A 150 7.64 21.83 10.42
C PRO A 150 6.53 22.54 11.20
N GLN A 151 6.40 23.85 11.04
CA GLN A 151 5.27 24.60 11.60
C GLN A 151 3.94 24.21 10.94
N THR A 152 3.98 23.89 9.65
CA THR A 152 2.83 23.43 8.87
C THR A 152 3.25 22.36 7.88
N LEU A 153 2.38 21.37 7.66
CA LEU A 153 2.55 20.37 6.61
C LEU A 153 1.90 20.92 5.33
N ARG A 154 2.75 21.29 4.37
CA ARG A 154 2.30 21.96 3.14
C ARG A 154 1.88 20.99 2.04
N LYS A 155 1.17 21.52 1.06
CA LYS A 155 0.89 20.85 -0.21
C LYS A 155 2.19 20.52 -0.95
N ILE A 156 2.34 19.27 -1.40
CA ILE A 156 3.45 18.82 -2.24
C ILE A 156 2.97 18.75 -3.68
N ASN A 157 3.47 19.65 -4.53
CA ASN A 157 3.04 19.75 -5.92
C ASN A 157 3.89 18.85 -6.83
N VAL A 158 3.27 18.30 -7.86
CA VAL A 158 3.92 17.46 -8.88
C VAL A 158 5.10 18.13 -9.59
N LYS A 159 5.10 19.47 -9.69
CA LYS A 159 6.15 20.29 -10.30
C LYS A 159 7.44 20.39 -9.46
N GLU A 160 7.41 19.96 -8.21
CA GLU A 160 8.60 20.02 -7.35
C GLU A 160 9.64 18.96 -7.74
N ASN A 161 10.92 19.31 -7.60
CA ASN A 161 12.03 18.41 -7.87
C ASN A 161 11.88 17.07 -7.12
N ASN A 162 12.15 15.99 -7.87
CA ASN A 162 12.07 14.58 -7.45
C ASN A 162 10.67 14.02 -7.14
N ILE A 163 9.61 14.83 -7.16
CA ILE A 163 8.25 14.36 -6.87
C ILE A 163 7.73 13.45 -7.99
N LYS A 164 7.91 13.84 -9.26
CA LYS A 164 7.61 12.99 -10.42
C LYS A 164 8.25 11.60 -10.30
N ASN A 165 9.58 11.55 -10.08
CA ASN A 165 10.32 10.29 -9.97
C ASN A 165 9.82 9.43 -8.81
N ARG A 166 9.44 10.07 -7.70
CA ARG A 166 8.92 9.37 -6.53
C ARG A 166 7.54 8.79 -6.77
N PHE A 167 6.66 9.56 -7.41
CA PHE A 167 5.33 9.11 -7.82
C PHE A 167 5.45 7.95 -8.81
N LEU A 168 6.27 8.09 -9.86
CA LEU A 168 6.54 7.03 -10.84
C LEU A 168 7.03 5.73 -10.17
N LYS A 169 8.04 5.81 -9.28
CA LYS A 169 8.55 4.63 -8.56
C LYS A 169 7.48 3.96 -7.70
N ALA A 170 6.58 4.75 -7.11
CA ALA A 170 5.46 4.20 -6.35
C ALA A 170 4.44 3.51 -7.27
N SER A 171 4.05 4.16 -8.37
CA SER A 171 3.17 3.58 -9.38
C SER A 171 3.73 2.28 -9.97
N ILE A 172 5.04 2.22 -10.24
CA ILE A 172 5.71 0.99 -10.69
C ILE A 172 5.62 -0.10 -9.61
N GLY A 173 5.89 0.24 -8.34
CA GLY A 173 5.75 -0.72 -7.25
C GLY A 173 4.33 -1.27 -7.13
N TRP A 174 3.33 -0.39 -7.28
CA TRP A 174 1.92 -0.76 -7.18
C TRP A 174 1.43 -1.61 -8.37
N ILE A 175 1.80 -1.26 -9.60
CA ILE A 175 1.37 -2.03 -10.77
C ILE A 175 1.95 -3.46 -10.76
N LYS A 176 3.14 -3.64 -10.18
CA LYS A 176 3.84 -4.94 -10.13
C LYS A 176 3.18 -5.96 -9.20
N TYR A 177 2.62 -5.55 -8.07
CA TYR A 177 2.02 -6.51 -7.13
C TYR A 177 0.54 -6.82 -7.49
N LYS A 178 -0.13 -5.92 -8.23
CA LYS A 178 -1.55 -6.01 -8.60
C LYS A 178 -1.93 -7.36 -9.25
N PRO A 179 -1.18 -7.92 -10.22
CA PRO A 179 -1.50 -9.22 -10.80
C PRO A 179 -1.60 -10.33 -9.76
N LEU A 180 -0.60 -10.44 -8.86
CA LEU A 180 -0.61 -11.47 -7.83
C LEU A 180 -1.76 -11.28 -6.84
N LEU A 181 -2.04 -10.04 -6.44
CA LEU A 181 -3.17 -9.77 -5.53
C LEU A 181 -4.50 -10.23 -6.13
N LEU A 182 -4.79 -9.85 -7.38
CA LEU A 182 -6.02 -10.26 -8.05
C LEU A 182 -6.09 -11.78 -8.20
N TYR A 183 -4.97 -12.43 -8.51
CA TYR A 183 -4.89 -13.88 -8.63
C TYR A 183 -5.10 -14.60 -7.30
N ILE A 184 -4.69 -14.02 -6.17
CA ILE A 184 -4.97 -14.57 -4.84
C ILE A 184 -6.46 -14.41 -4.50
N LYS A 185 -7.03 -13.23 -4.78
CA LYS A 185 -8.42 -12.89 -4.46
C LYS A 185 -9.44 -13.73 -5.23
N ASP A 186 -9.29 -13.80 -6.54
CA ASP A 186 -10.27 -14.42 -7.43
C ASP A 186 -9.58 -14.92 -8.71
N LYS A 187 -9.17 -16.19 -8.69
CA LYS A 187 -8.53 -16.83 -9.85
C LYS A 187 -9.46 -16.98 -11.04
N GLU A 188 -10.76 -17.14 -10.80
CA GLU A 188 -11.74 -17.40 -11.85
C GLU A 188 -11.94 -16.15 -12.71
N ASN A 189 -12.07 -14.98 -12.07
CA ASN A 189 -12.26 -13.71 -12.77
C ASN A 189 -10.95 -12.97 -13.05
N TYR A 190 -9.80 -13.46 -12.58
CA TYR A 190 -8.49 -12.84 -12.71
C TYR A 190 -8.20 -12.28 -14.12
N LYS A 191 -8.34 -13.12 -15.15
CA LYS A 191 -8.01 -12.71 -16.53
C LYS A 191 -8.94 -11.62 -17.07
N LYS A 192 -10.20 -11.60 -16.64
CA LYS A 192 -11.14 -10.54 -17.00
C LYS A 192 -10.71 -9.21 -16.36
N GLU A 193 -10.39 -9.23 -15.07
CA GLU A 193 -9.98 -8.03 -14.33
C GLU A 193 -8.64 -7.46 -14.81
N ILE A 194 -7.64 -8.32 -15.06
CA ILE A 194 -6.33 -7.84 -15.54
C ILE A 194 -6.42 -7.23 -16.94
N ASN A 195 -7.25 -7.78 -17.83
CA ASN A 195 -7.50 -7.23 -19.16
C ASN A 195 -8.24 -5.88 -19.10
N ASN A 196 -9.15 -5.71 -18.12
CA ASN A 196 -9.83 -4.44 -17.88
C ASN A 196 -8.84 -3.37 -17.40
N ILE A 197 -7.97 -3.71 -16.46
CA ILE A 197 -6.87 -2.85 -15.98
C ILE A 197 -5.96 -2.47 -17.14
N GLU A 198 -5.54 -3.43 -17.99
CA GLU A 198 -4.67 -3.16 -19.14
C GLU A 198 -5.29 -2.12 -20.08
N LYS A 199 -6.58 -2.28 -20.44
CA LYS A 199 -7.29 -1.35 -21.34
C LYS A 199 -7.36 0.06 -20.76
N LYS A 200 -7.83 0.18 -19.51
CA LYS A 200 -7.91 1.48 -18.81
C LYS A 200 -6.54 2.14 -18.69
N LEU A 201 -5.51 1.35 -18.38
CA LEU A 201 -4.15 1.86 -18.27
C LEU A 201 -3.65 2.37 -19.64
N ALA A 202 -3.86 1.63 -20.73
CA ALA A 202 -3.48 2.05 -22.07
C ALA A 202 -4.16 3.37 -22.50
N GLU A 203 -5.42 3.59 -22.09
CA GLU A 203 -6.16 4.81 -22.38
C GLU A 203 -5.63 6.02 -21.59
N ILE A 204 -5.27 5.84 -20.32
CA ILE A 204 -4.91 6.95 -19.44
C ILE A 204 -3.45 7.37 -19.51
N LEU A 205 -2.53 6.43 -19.78
CA LEU A 205 -1.09 6.69 -19.77
C LEU A 205 -0.67 7.84 -20.71
N PRO A 206 -1.21 7.98 -21.95
CA PRO A 206 -0.88 9.12 -22.80
C PRO A 206 -1.21 10.48 -22.15
N ARG A 207 -2.35 10.57 -21.44
CA ARG A 207 -2.77 11.81 -20.76
C ARG A 207 -1.88 12.09 -19.56
N LEU A 208 -1.51 11.05 -18.81
CA LEU A 208 -0.57 11.17 -17.70
C LEU A 208 0.82 11.58 -18.18
N ASN A 209 1.34 11.00 -19.26
CA ASN A 209 2.63 11.39 -19.84
C ASN A 209 2.64 12.85 -20.30
N ASN A 210 1.54 13.33 -20.89
CA ASN A 210 1.38 14.73 -21.25
C ASN A 210 1.42 15.68 -20.05
N LEU A 211 0.99 15.25 -18.85
CA LEU A 211 1.13 16.05 -17.63
C LEU A 211 2.59 16.30 -17.26
N PHE A 212 3.49 15.38 -17.64
CA PHE A 212 4.90 15.39 -17.26
C PHE A 212 5.85 15.75 -18.40
N ASP A 213 5.31 16.05 -19.59
CA ASP A 213 6.04 16.24 -20.86
C ASP A 213 7.11 15.15 -21.08
N ASP A 214 6.77 13.90 -20.74
CA ASP A 214 7.68 12.76 -20.70
C ASP A 214 6.88 11.45 -20.76
N ASP A 215 7.38 10.45 -21.47
CA ASP A 215 6.76 9.14 -21.65
C ASP A 215 7.05 8.13 -20.52
N CYS A 216 7.70 8.57 -19.45
CA CYS A 216 8.18 7.72 -18.35
C CYS A 216 7.11 6.85 -17.66
N PHE A 217 5.81 7.17 -17.72
CA PHE A 217 4.76 6.32 -17.13
C PHE A 217 4.33 5.19 -18.07
N SER A 218 4.72 5.21 -19.36
CA SER A 218 4.42 4.14 -20.32
C SER A 218 4.92 2.76 -19.86
N ILE A 219 6.01 2.75 -19.08
CA ILE A 219 6.58 1.54 -18.47
C ILE A 219 5.59 0.76 -17.60
N LEU A 220 4.56 1.43 -17.05
CA LEU A 220 3.57 0.78 -16.20
C LEU A 220 2.79 -0.31 -16.94
N LEU A 221 2.50 -0.11 -18.24
CA LEU A 221 1.82 -1.10 -19.06
C LEU A 221 2.71 -2.32 -19.33
N GLU A 222 4.00 -2.09 -19.58
CA GLU A 222 4.98 -3.17 -19.77
C GLU A 222 5.18 -3.99 -18.49
N GLU A 223 5.29 -3.32 -17.35
CA GLU A 223 5.41 -3.98 -16.05
C GLU A 223 4.14 -4.76 -15.68
N LEU A 224 2.94 -4.22 -15.95
CA LEU A 224 1.68 -4.96 -15.76
C LEU A 224 1.69 -6.28 -16.55
N LYS A 225 2.02 -6.22 -17.84
CA LYS A 225 2.07 -7.39 -18.74
C LYS A 225 3.10 -8.42 -18.30
N LYS A 226 4.27 -7.95 -17.88
CA LYS A 226 5.34 -8.81 -17.38
C LYS A 226 4.89 -9.58 -16.13
N TYR A 227 4.26 -8.91 -15.17
CA TYR A 227 3.85 -9.54 -13.92
C TYR A 227 2.57 -10.36 -14.07
N ASP A 228 1.70 -10.05 -15.05
CA ASP A 228 0.60 -10.95 -15.45
C ASP A 228 1.13 -12.26 -16.04
N ARG A 229 2.10 -12.19 -16.96
CA ARG A 229 2.72 -13.39 -17.55
C ARG A 229 3.35 -14.29 -16.48
N ASP A 230 3.97 -13.68 -15.48
CA ASP A 230 4.69 -14.40 -14.42
C ASP A 230 3.81 -14.67 -13.17
N VAL A 231 2.49 -14.41 -13.23
CA VAL A 231 1.62 -14.43 -12.04
C VAL A 231 1.57 -15.78 -11.34
N GLU A 232 1.51 -16.89 -12.09
CA GLU A 232 1.49 -18.24 -11.53
C GLU A 232 2.81 -18.58 -10.85
N LYS A 233 3.94 -18.14 -11.43
CA LYS A 233 5.25 -18.27 -10.82
C LYS A 233 5.28 -17.52 -9.49
N HIS A 234 4.84 -16.27 -9.47
CA HIS A 234 4.79 -15.47 -8.25
C HIS A 234 3.86 -16.08 -7.19
N TYR A 235 2.73 -16.67 -7.59
CA TYR A 235 1.83 -17.37 -6.68
C TYR A 235 2.45 -18.64 -6.08
N ASN A 236 3.20 -19.39 -6.88
CA ASN A 236 3.94 -20.56 -6.43
C ASN A 236 5.07 -20.18 -5.45
N GLU A 237 5.79 -19.09 -5.73
CA GLU A 237 6.83 -18.54 -4.84
C GLU A 237 6.22 -18.05 -3.52
N TYR A 238 5.12 -17.31 -3.56
CA TYR A 238 4.34 -16.89 -2.39
C TYR A 238 3.93 -18.08 -1.50
N THR A 239 3.36 -19.11 -2.12
CA THR A 239 2.93 -20.33 -1.43
C THR A 239 4.12 -21.10 -0.85
N ARG A 240 5.20 -21.24 -1.63
CA ARG A 240 6.42 -21.94 -1.22
C ARG A 240 7.12 -21.24 -0.07
N THR A 241 7.18 -19.90 -0.09
CA THR A 241 7.80 -19.09 0.96
C THR A 241 7.12 -19.36 2.30
N ASN A 242 5.78 -19.37 2.33
CA ASN A 242 5.02 -19.68 3.54
C ASN A 242 5.19 -21.14 3.99
N LYS A 243 5.27 -22.11 3.06
CA LYS A 243 5.59 -23.51 3.41
C LYS A 243 6.96 -23.66 4.07
N ILE A 244 7.99 -23.04 3.51
CA ILE A 244 9.34 -23.05 4.08
C ILE A 244 9.34 -22.37 5.45
N TRP A 245 8.69 -21.22 5.57
CA TRP A 245 8.59 -20.48 6.83
C TRP A 245 7.91 -21.30 7.93
N ASN A 246 6.82 -22.00 7.63
CA ASN A 246 6.18 -22.89 8.60
C ASN A 246 7.11 -24.02 9.04
N LYS A 247 7.83 -24.65 8.11
CA LYS A 247 8.83 -25.67 8.45
C LYS A 247 9.95 -25.14 9.36
N LEU A 248 10.47 -23.94 9.08
CA LEU A 248 11.49 -23.31 9.92
C LEU A 248 10.97 -23.03 11.34
N LYS A 249 9.71 -22.60 11.48
CA LYS A 249 9.10 -22.37 12.79
C LYS A 249 8.95 -23.67 13.58
N GLU A 250 8.57 -24.77 12.93
CA GLU A 250 8.45 -26.10 13.55
C GLU A 250 9.80 -26.61 14.06
N GLU A 251 10.88 -26.45 13.27
CA GLU A 251 12.24 -26.85 13.69
C GLU A 251 12.71 -26.06 14.93
N LEU A 252 12.36 -24.78 15.03
CA LEU A 252 12.67 -23.93 16.19
C LEU A 252 11.84 -24.24 17.45
N GLN A 253 10.86 -25.13 17.38
CA GLN A 253 10.09 -25.60 18.55
C GLN A 253 10.61 -26.92 19.14
N GLY A 254 11.47 -27.62 18.40
CA GLY A 254 12.08 -28.88 18.83
C GLY A 254 13.31 -28.73 19.72
N GLU A 255 13.70 -27.49 20.06
CA GLU A 255 14.76 -27.13 21.02
C GLU A 255 14.16 -26.62 22.34
#